data_AF-A0A428TFQ9-F1
#
_entry.id   AF-A0A428TFQ9-F1
#
_cell.length_a   1.000
_cell.length_b   1.000
_cell.length_c   1.000
_cell.angle_alpha   90.00
_cell.angle_beta   90.00
_cell.angle_gamma   90.00
#
_symmetry.space_group_name_H-M   'P 1'
#
loop_
_entity.id
_entity.type
_entity.pdbx_description
1 polymer ?
#
loop_
_entity_poly.entity_id
_entity_poly.type
_entity_poly.pdbx_seq_one_letter_code
_entity_poly.pdbx_strand_id
1 'polypeptide(L)'
;MRRIGGRVSSFIRRLRVFSWLPVSRGRLLLRYRRFCVLRFYEIGRGNLSKGWGFSGIAFRIAQDMGFQKDPKNWISYDASLTTDEDVEIRRRIYWGCYISDKLISLILGRPVFLYYDDAEVEPMEQQPDYPELRPWRSVGFSGSDSELTKIGSMVPYYREQIHLSRVIERMLCTLFSPRSNMDGMSRRACLDTLNIELCRWKAALPGRAEWNKYEPIDTPLIPSVAMLQSVPSFILSVRLLTDHSLLFHSARIALNFDQALSSLPTAADQASREYCLSSAEDIASILRRYRHQHGLRHAPLILVYGVVQASRAMNTLGVPAEAQPLMQALGECAVTWNLAEQAKELMVQKGAGQGWEIL
;
A
#
# COMPACT_ATOMS: atom_id res chain seq x y z
N MET A 1 -17.48 43.37 -2.14
CA MET A 1 -18.36 42.39 -1.47
C MET A 1 -18.91 41.25 -2.37
N ARG A 2 -18.40 40.99 -3.59
CA ARG A 2 -18.94 39.96 -4.52
C ARG A 2 -18.01 38.78 -4.88
N ARG A 3 -16.89 38.55 -4.16
CA ARG A 3 -15.93 37.47 -4.49
C ARG A 3 -15.86 36.29 -3.49
N ILE A 4 -16.65 36.32 -2.41
CA ILE A 4 -16.65 35.26 -1.37
C ILE A 4 -17.76 34.22 -1.61
N GLY A 5 -18.87 34.58 -2.26
CA GLY A 5 -20.00 33.69 -2.51
C GLY A 5 -19.73 32.52 -3.47
N GLY A 6 -18.78 32.66 -4.41
CA GLY A 6 -18.46 31.61 -5.38
C GLY A 6 -17.73 30.40 -4.80
N ARG A 7 -16.85 30.60 -3.79
CA ARG A 7 -16.13 29.50 -3.13
C ARG A 7 -17.01 28.76 -2.12
N VAL A 8 -17.92 29.46 -1.46
CA VAL A 8 -18.90 28.86 -0.55
C VAL A 8 -19.94 28.03 -1.33
N SER A 9 -20.37 28.52 -2.51
CA SER A 9 -21.23 27.74 -3.42
C SER A 9 -20.57 26.44 -3.88
N SER A 10 -19.29 26.46 -4.26
CA SER A 10 -18.52 25.25 -4.59
C SER A 10 -18.38 24.28 -3.41
N PHE A 11 -18.21 24.77 -2.19
CA PHE A 11 -18.14 23.96 -0.98
C PHE A 11 -19.50 23.33 -0.61
N ILE A 12 -20.59 24.09 -0.74
CA ILE A 12 -21.96 23.60 -0.53
C ILE A 12 -22.37 22.59 -1.62
N ARG A 13 -21.90 22.77 -2.87
CA ARG A 13 -22.08 21.78 -3.94
C ARG A 13 -21.32 20.47 -3.66
N ARG A 14 -20.14 20.55 -3.03
CA ARG A 14 -19.34 19.38 -2.60
C ARG A 14 -19.93 18.62 -1.40
N LEU A 15 -20.84 19.23 -0.65
CA LEU A 15 -21.61 18.54 0.39
C LEU A 15 -22.76 17.69 -0.18
N ARG A 16 -23.17 17.89 -1.45
CA ARG A 16 -24.25 17.09 -2.05
C ARG A 16 -23.92 15.61 -2.21
N VAL A 17 -22.66 15.25 -2.43
CA VAL A 17 -22.24 13.82 -2.50
C VAL A 17 -22.45 13.10 -1.15
N PHE A 18 -22.53 13.85 -0.05
CA PHE A 18 -22.70 13.30 1.31
C PHE A 18 -24.07 13.61 1.93
N SER A 19 -24.91 14.42 1.28
CA SER A 19 -26.27 14.70 1.74
C SER A 19 -27.21 13.49 1.63
N TRP A 20 -26.78 12.45 0.91
CA TRP A 20 -27.54 11.23 0.67
C TRP A 20 -27.43 10.20 1.81
N LEU A 21 -26.42 10.32 2.68
CA LEU A 21 -26.31 9.44 3.84
C LEU A 21 -27.26 9.95 4.94
N PRO A 22 -28.12 9.08 5.51
CA PRO A 22 -28.85 9.40 6.74
C PRO A 22 -27.90 10.03 7.76
N VAL A 23 -28.37 11.01 8.54
CA VAL A 23 -27.55 11.74 9.52
C VAL A 23 -26.74 10.79 10.44
N SER A 24 -27.28 9.60 10.73
CA SER A 24 -26.58 8.51 11.42
C SER A 24 -25.36 7.97 10.64
N ARG A 25 -25.50 7.69 9.34
CA ARG A 25 -24.41 7.22 8.46
C ARG A 25 -23.39 8.31 8.14
N GLY A 26 -23.78 9.58 8.05
CA GLY A 26 -22.84 10.69 7.89
C GLY A 26 -21.82 10.79 9.04
N ARG A 27 -22.26 10.51 10.28
CA ARG A 27 -21.37 10.43 11.45
C ARG A 27 -20.44 9.22 11.41
N LEU A 28 -20.90 8.08 10.88
CA LEU A 28 -20.07 6.89 10.70
C LEU A 28 -18.94 7.14 9.70
N LEU A 29 -19.21 7.83 8.60
CA LEU A 29 -18.19 8.17 7.61
C LEU A 29 -17.10 9.10 8.18
N LEU A 30 -17.49 10.07 9.02
CA LEU A 30 -16.52 10.92 9.72
C LEU A 30 -15.66 10.13 10.72
N ARG A 31 -16.26 9.16 11.43
CA ARG A 31 -15.52 8.26 12.32
C ARG A 31 -14.55 7.38 11.53
N TYR A 32 -15.02 6.78 10.43
CA TYR A 32 -14.19 5.99 9.52
C TYR A 32 -12.95 6.76 9.07
N ARG A 33 -13.13 7.98 8.56
CA ARG A 33 -12.02 8.88 8.17
C ARG A 33 -11.01 9.10 9.29
N ARG A 34 -11.52 9.38 10.49
CA ARG A 34 -10.68 9.62 11.67
C ARG A 34 -9.83 8.39 11.97
N PHE A 35 -10.39 7.19 11.95
CA PHE A 35 -9.63 5.96 12.21
C PHE A 35 -8.65 5.62 11.08
N CYS A 36 -9.00 5.90 9.81
CA CYS A 36 -8.06 5.78 8.69
C CYS A 36 -6.84 6.69 8.83
N VAL A 37 -7.02 7.88 9.44
CA VAL A 37 -5.93 8.81 9.72
C VAL A 37 -5.12 8.36 10.93
N LEU A 38 -5.80 8.05 12.04
CA LEU A 38 -5.15 7.67 13.28
C LEU A 38 -4.33 6.39 13.15
N ARG A 39 -4.76 5.42 12.35
CA ARG A 39 -3.98 4.17 12.18
C ARG A 39 -2.57 4.43 11.66
N PHE A 40 -2.40 5.21 10.59
CA PHE A 40 -1.08 5.47 10.00
C PHE A 40 -0.26 6.40 10.87
N TYR A 41 -0.92 7.34 11.54
CA TYR A 41 -0.26 8.18 12.54
C TYR A 41 0.32 7.33 13.68
N GLU A 42 -0.47 6.45 14.29
CA GLU A 42 0.01 5.59 15.38
C GLU A 42 1.08 4.59 14.92
N ILE A 43 0.89 3.95 13.76
CA ILE A 43 1.93 3.08 13.16
C ILE A 43 3.21 3.89 13.00
N GLY A 44 3.11 5.09 12.46
CA GLY A 44 4.27 5.93 12.22
C GLY A 44 4.99 6.42 13.48
N ARG A 45 4.25 6.59 14.57
CA ARG A 45 4.78 6.89 15.90
C ARG A 45 5.41 5.67 16.59
N GLY A 46 5.35 4.48 15.99
CA GLY A 46 5.84 3.23 16.59
C GLY A 46 4.80 2.51 17.47
N ASN A 47 3.59 3.04 17.58
CA ASN A 47 2.51 2.45 18.38
C ASN A 47 1.74 1.40 17.57
N LEU A 48 2.44 0.34 17.15
CA LEU A 48 1.96 -0.63 16.17
C LEU A 48 0.64 -1.31 16.57
N SER A 49 0.49 -1.73 17.83
CA SER A 49 -0.75 -2.34 18.31
C SER A 49 -1.95 -1.38 18.26
N LYS A 50 -1.76 -0.09 18.57
CA LYS A 50 -2.83 0.91 18.47
C LYS A 50 -3.20 1.15 17.01
N GLY A 51 -2.19 1.27 16.15
CA GLY A 51 -2.38 1.43 14.72
C GLY A 51 -3.14 0.28 14.07
N TRP A 52 -2.80 -0.96 14.41
CA TRP A 52 -3.53 -2.15 13.97
C TRP A 52 -4.97 -2.17 14.51
N GLY A 53 -5.16 -1.85 15.80
CA GLY A 53 -6.50 -1.75 16.40
C GLY A 53 -7.39 -0.70 15.73
N PHE A 54 -6.87 0.48 15.45
CA PHE A 54 -7.57 1.53 14.70
C PHE A 54 -7.89 1.12 13.26
N SER A 55 -7.01 0.35 12.62
CA SER A 55 -7.30 -0.24 11.30
C SER A 55 -8.52 -1.15 11.36
N GLY A 56 -8.56 -2.07 12.33
CA GLY A 56 -9.71 -2.96 12.53
C GLY A 56 -11.02 -2.21 12.81
N ILE A 57 -10.98 -1.11 13.57
CA ILE A 57 -12.16 -0.26 13.76
C ILE A 57 -12.60 0.37 12.43
N ALA A 58 -11.67 0.92 11.64
CA ALA A 58 -12.00 1.50 10.34
C ALA A 58 -12.64 0.47 9.40
N PHE A 59 -12.09 -0.75 9.35
CA PHE A 59 -12.61 -1.83 8.50
C PHE A 59 -14.02 -2.28 8.93
N ARG A 60 -14.25 -2.43 10.24
CA ARG A 60 -15.60 -2.76 10.75
C ARG A 60 -16.62 -1.65 10.47
N ILE A 61 -16.23 -0.38 10.55
CA ILE A 61 -17.13 0.73 10.18
C ILE A 61 -17.42 0.69 8.67
N ALA A 62 -16.43 0.36 7.82
CA ALA A 62 -16.66 0.18 6.39
C ALA A 62 -17.64 -0.98 6.10
N GLN A 63 -17.53 -2.08 6.84
CA GLN A 63 -18.45 -3.21 6.74
C GLN A 63 -19.86 -2.88 7.23
N ASP A 64 -19.98 -2.13 8.34
CA ASP A 64 -21.25 -1.64 8.89
C ASP A 64 -21.96 -0.68 7.91
N MET A 65 -21.19 0.08 7.14
CA MET A 65 -21.72 0.92 6.05
C MET A 65 -22.12 0.12 4.80
N GLY A 66 -21.84 -1.19 4.76
CA GLY A 66 -22.20 -2.06 3.64
C GLY A 66 -21.30 -1.94 2.42
N PHE A 67 -20.08 -1.41 2.55
CA PHE A 67 -19.18 -1.20 1.42
C PHE A 67 -18.67 -2.49 0.77
N GLN A 68 -18.77 -3.63 1.47
CA GLN A 68 -18.46 -4.98 0.97
C GLN A 68 -19.49 -5.53 -0.02
N LYS A 69 -20.64 -4.86 -0.18
CA LYS A 69 -21.67 -5.22 -1.15
C LYS A 69 -21.55 -4.36 -2.39
N ASP A 70 -21.55 -4.96 -3.57
CA ASP A 70 -21.46 -4.16 -4.81
C ASP A 70 -22.71 -3.30 -4.96
N PRO A 71 -22.60 -1.96 -4.97
CA PRO A 71 -23.76 -1.07 -5.08
C PRO A 71 -24.71 -1.47 -6.22
N LYS A 72 -24.19 -1.95 -7.36
CA LYS A 72 -24.97 -2.35 -8.55
C LYS A 72 -26.06 -3.40 -8.24
N ASN A 73 -25.82 -4.29 -7.28
CA ASN A 73 -26.74 -5.39 -6.97
C ASN A 73 -27.97 -4.97 -6.16
N TRP A 74 -28.01 -3.72 -5.65
CA TRP A 74 -29.06 -3.22 -4.75
C TRP A 74 -29.53 -1.80 -5.10
N ILE A 75 -29.06 -1.24 -6.23
CA ILE A 75 -29.50 0.07 -6.77
C ILE A 75 -31.01 0.15 -6.95
N SER A 76 -31.69 -0.98 -7.17
CA SER A 76 -33.15 -1.02 -7.31
C SER A 76 -33.91 -0.59 -6.05
N TYR A 77 -33.27 -0.52 -4.87
CA TYR A 77 -33.94 -0.23 -3.59
C TYR A 77 -33.44 1.03 -2.86
N ASP A 78 -32.29 1.60 -3.24
CA ASP A 78 -31.69 2.74 -2.54
C ASP A 78 -31.55 3.97 -3.44
N ALA A 79 -32.53 4.87 -3.37
CA ALA A 79 -32.56 6.14 -4.10
C ALA A 79 -31.40 7.09 -3.74
N SER A 80 -30.54 6.73 -2.78
CA SER A 80 -29.32 7.47 -2.40
C SER A 80 -28.10 7.16 -3.30
N LEU A 81 -28.16 6.13 -4.15
CA LEU A 81 -27.14 5.79 -5.16
C LEU A 81 -27.57 6.39 -6.50
N THR A 82 -27.40 7.70 -6.63
CA THR A 82 -27.97 8.48 -7.74
C THR A 82 -27.13 8.50 -9.02
N THR A 83 -25.86 8.10 -8.98
CA THR A 83 -24.93 8.18 -10.13
C THR A 83 -23.93 7.02 -10.19
N ASP A 84 -23.43 6.70 -11.39
CA ASP A 84 -22.32 5.75 -11.59
C ASP A 84 -21.04 6.18 -10.82
N GLU A 85 -20.85 7.49 -10.63
CA GLU A 85 -19.73 8.03 -9.85
C GLU A 85 -19.81 7.60 -8.38
N ASP A 86 -21.00 7.65 -7.78
CA ASP A 86 -21.21 7.24 -6.38
C ASP A 86 -20.93 5.74 -6.18
N VAL A 87 -21.26 4.92 -7.18
CA VAL A 87 -20.96 3.47 -7.21
C VAL A 87 -19.45 3.25 -7.18
N GLU A 88 -18.72 3.90 -8.09
CA GLU A 88 -17.27 3.75 -8.20
C GLU A 88 -16.52 4.29 -6.98
N ILE A 89 -16.99 5.38 -6.35
CA ILE A 89 -16.43 5.88 -5.09
C ILE A 89 -16.54 4.82 -3.99
N ARG A 90 -17.68 4.14 -3.87
CA ARG A 90 -17.89 3.10 -2.84
C ARG A 90 -17.02 1.87 -3.09
N ARG A 91 -16.96 1.39 -4.34
CA ARG A 91 -16.06 0.31 -4.75
C ARG A 91 -14.60 0.64 -4.39
N ARG A 92 -14.15 1.87 -4.69
CA ARG A 92 -12.82 2.35 -4.32
C ARG A 92 -12.59 2.36 -2.81
N ILE A 93 -13.56 2.83 -2.02
CA ILE A 93 -13.41 2.84 -0.56
C ILE A 93 -13.22 1.41 -0.03
N TYR A 94 -14.02 0.45 -0.49
CA TYR A 94 -13.89 -0.94 -0.05
C TYR A 94 -12.54 -1.54 -0.44
N TRP A 95 -12.19 -1.48 -1.73
CA TRP A 95 -10.93 -2.02 -2.21
C TRP A 95 -9.71 -1.32 -1.58
N GLY A 96 -9.85 -0.05 -1.20
CA GLY A 96 -8.80 0.71 -0.50
C GLY A 96 -8.62 0.22 0.94
N CYS A 97 -9.71 -0.14 1.62
CA CYS A 97 -9.65 -0.86 2.89
C CYS A 97 -8.96 -2.22 2.72
N TYR A 98 -9.37 -2.99 1.72
CA TYR A 98 -8.80 -4.30 1.41
C TYR A 98 -7.28 -4.22 1.16
N ILE A 99 -6.81 -3.36 0.26
CA ILE A 99 -5.37 -3.18 -0.03
C ILE A 99 -4.62 -2.75 1.24
N SER A 100 -5.19 -1.79 1.98
CA SER A 100 -4.56 -1.29 3.20
C SER A 100 -4.48 -2.33 4.31
N ASP A 101 -5.46 -3.23 4.40
CA ASP A 101 -5.45 -4.34 5.35
C ASP A 101 -4.23 -5.25 5.09
N LYS A 102 -3.96 -5.58 3.83
CA LYS A 102 -2.82 -6.43 3.45
C LYS A 102 -1.49 -5.73 3.67
N LEU A 103 -1.41 -4.45 3.29
CA LEU A 103 -0.23 -3.65 3.55
C LEU A 103 0.11 -3.63 5.05
N ILE A 104 -0.86 -3.31 5.90
CA ILE A 104 -0.66 -3.21 7.35
C ILE A 104 -0.37 -4.59 7.94
N SER A 105 -1.06 -5.63 7.49
CA SER A 105 -0.85 -7.01 7.95
C SER A 105 0.53 -7.53 7.59
N LEU A 106 1.00 -7.25 6.37
CA LEU A 106 2.34 -7.61 5.91
C LEU A 106 3.43 -6.88 6.71
N ILE A 107 3.30 -5.57 6.90
CA ILE A 107 4.25 -4.78 7.72
C ILE A 107 4.26 -5.29 9.16
N LEU A 108 3.09 -5.42 9.79
CA LEU A 108 3.04 -5.69 11.23
C LEU A 108 3.18 -7.18 11.57
N GLY A 109 3.25 -8.08 10.58
CA GLY A 109 3.20 -9.53 10.80
C GLY A 109 1.90 -9.96 11.48
N ARG A 110 0.76 -9.36 11.09
CA ARG A 110 -0.55 -9.60 11.71
C ARG A 110 -1.51 -10.33 10.75
N PRO A 111 -2.53 -11.02 11.28
CA PRO A 111 -3.59 -11.59 10.44
C PRO A 111 -4.37 -10.49 9.69
N VAL A 112 -4.85 -10.84 8.49
CA VAL A 112 -5.77 -10.03 7.68
C VAL A 112 -7.19 -10.03 8.27
N PHE A 113 -7.96 -8.99 7.98
CA PHE A 113 -9.36 -8.85 8.43
C PHE A 113 -10.39 -8.99 7.30
N LEU A 114 -10.06 -8.50 6.11
CA LEU A 114 -10.94 -8.53 4.96
C LEU A 114 -10.44 -9.64 4.03
N TYR A 115 -11.26 -10.58 3.61
CA TYR A 115 -10.86 -11.60 2.63
C TYR A 115 -11.36 -11.23 1.24
N TYR A 116 -10.65 -11.68 0.19
CA TYR A 116 -11.07 -11.40 -1.18
C TYR A 116 -12.43 -12.03 -1.47
N ASP A 117 -12.61 -13.29 -1.08
CA ASP A 117 -13.80 -14.09 -1.38
C ASP A 117 -15.02 -13.72 -0.51
N ASP A 118 -14.84 -12.89 0.53
CA ASP A 118 -15.92 -12.36 1.37
C ASP A 118 -16.56 -11.08 0.77
N ALA A 119 -15.98 -10.53 -0.30
CA ALA A 119 -16.46 -9.33 -0.96
C ALA A 119 -17.41 -9.68 -2.12
N GLU A 120 -18.58 -9.03 -2.16
CA GLU A 120 -19.42 -9.05 -3.36
C GLU A 120 -19.04 -7.95 -4.36
N VAL A 121 -18.15 -7.04 -3.98
CA VAL A 121 -17.74 -5.88 -4.78
C VAL A 121 -16.95 -6.34 -6.00
N GLU A 122 -17.42 -6.02 -7.20
CA GLU A 122 -16.67 -6.34 -8.41
C GLU A 122 -15.37 -5.49 -8.49
N PRO A 123 -14.28 -6.05 -9.06
CA PRO A 123 -13.13 -5.25 -9.44
C PRO A 123 -13.55 -4.13 -10.39
N MET A 124 -13.07 -2.90 -10.16
CA MET A 124 -13.54 -1.70 -10.85
C MET A 124 -13.55 -1.86 -12.38
N GLU A 125 -14.67 -1.49 -13.01
CA GLU A 125 -14.82 -1.45 -14.46
C GLU A 125 -14.14 -0.17 -15.01
N GLN A 126 -13.59 -0.25 -16.23
CA GLN A 126 -13.01 0.94 -16.87
C GLN A 126 -14.11 1.94 -17.24
N GLN A 127 -14.26 2.98 -16.42
CA GLN A 127 -15.07 4.15 -16.75
C GLN A 127 -14.18 5.37 -17.03
N PRO A 128 -14.64 6.32 -17.90
CA PRO A 128 -13.89 7.52 -18.20
C PRO A 128 -13.58 8.30 -16.92
N ASP A 129 -12.35 8.81 -16.80
CA ASP A 129 -11.97 9.66 -15.68
C ASP A 129 -12.91 10.89 -15.66
N TYR A 130 -13.72 11.01 -14.61
CA TYR A 130 -14.67 12.12 -14.51
C TYR A 130 -13.89 13.44 -14.52
N PRO A 131 -14.19 14.41 -15.39
CA PRO A 131 -13.35 15.61 -15.56
C PRO A 131 -13.31 16.53 -14.33
N GLU A 132 -14.26 16.39 -13.41
CA GLU A 132 -14.23 17.14 -12.16
C GLU A 132 -13.13 16.61 -11.22
N LEU A 133 -12.74 15.33 -11.37
CA LEU A 133 -11.82 14.55 -10.55
C LEU A 133 -10.38 15.07 -10.73
N ARG A 134 -10.10 16.24 -10.13
CA ARG A 134 -8.74 16.78 -10.02
C ARG A 134 -7.86 15.90 -9.12
N PRO A 135 -6.70 15.44 -9.61
CA PRO A 135 -5.72 14.76 -8.78
C PRO A 135 -5.41 15.54 -7.50
N TRP A 136 -5.51 14.89 -6.34
CA TRP A 136 -5.10 15.48 -5.07
C TRP A 136 -3.60 15.81 -5.10
N ARG A 137 -3.26 17.06 -4.75
CA ARG A 137 -1.89 17.57 -4.68
C ARG A 137 -1.32 17.34 -3.28
N SER A 138 -0.16 16.71 -3.19
CA SER A 138 0.61 16.65 -1.93
C SER A 138 1.08 18.04 -1.52
N VAL A 139 1.01 18.32 -0.21
CA VAL A 139 1.54 19.56 0.38
C VAL A 139 3.06 19.58 0.13
N GLY A 140 3.55 20.62 -0.56
CA GLY A 140 4.98 20.78 -0.90
C GLY A 140 5.34 20.49 -2.36
N PHE A 141 4.40 20.09 -3.22
CA PHE A 141 4.66 19.78 -4.63
C PHE A 141 4.13 20.88 -5.57
N SER A 142 5.03 21.52 -6.32
CA SER A 142 4.75 22.66 -7.22
C SER A 142 4.61 22.27 -8.69
N GLY A 143 4.09 21.08 -9.01
CA GLY A 143 3.85 20.66 -10.40
C GLY A 143 2.69 21.44 -11.05
N SER A 144 2.78 21.72 -12.36
CA SER A 144 1.68 22.35 -13.12
C SER A 144 0.54 21.34 -13.36
N ASP A 145 -0.72 21.81 -13.41
CA ASP A 145 -1.90 20.94 -13.64
C ASP A 145 -1.80 20.12 -14.95
N SER A 146 -1.03 20.61 -15.93
CA SER A 146 -0.83 19.99 -17.25
C SER A 146 -0.15 18.61 -17.17
N GLU A 147 0.79 18.41 -16.24
CA GLU A 147 1.55 17.15 -16.07
C GLU A 147 0.66 16.02 -15.53
N LEU A 148 -0.31 16.36 -14.67
CA LEU A 148 -1.20 15.40 -14.01
C LEU A 148 -2.31 14.91 -14.95
N THR A 149 -2.78 15.76 -15.87
CA THR A 149 -3.74 15.38 -16.93
C THR A 149 -3.17 14.40 -17.97
N LYS A 150 -1.84 14.26 -18.08
CA LYS A 150 -1.21 13.25 -18.94
C LYS A 150 -1.28 11.84 -18.35
N ILE A 151 -1.60 11.72 -17.06
CA ILE A 151 -1.73 10.44 -16.36
C ILE A 151 -3.14 9.90 -16.67
N GLY A 152 -3.28 9.25 -17.82
CA GLY A 152 -4.55 8.60 -18.19
C GLY A 152 -5.01 7.58 -17.16
N SER A 153 -6.27 7.14 -17.26
CA SER A 153 -7.00 6.34 -16.25
C SER A 153 -6.16 5.46 -15.32
N MET A 154 -6.43 5.64 -14.03
CA MET A 154 -5.77 4.92 -12.93
C MET A 154 -6.43 3.58 -12.58
N VAL A 155 -7.57 3.28 -13.20
CA VAL A 155 -8.33 2.04 -12.97
C VAL A 155 -7.46 0.78 -13.18
N PRO A 156 -6.64 0.66 -14.25
CA PRO A 156 -5.80 -0.52 -14.46
C PRO A 156 -4.80 -0.75 -13.31
N TYR A 157 -4.20 0.31 -12.77
CA TYR A 157 -3.25 0.21 -11.65
C TYR A 157 -3.91 -0.29 -10.39
N TYR A 158 -5.09 0.25 -10.10
CA TYR A 158 -5.82 -0.11 -8.90
C TYR A 158 -6.28 -1.56 -8.95
N ARG A 159 -6.66 -2.05 -10.14
CA ARG A 159 -6.90 -3.48 -10.37
C ARG A 159 -5.67 -4.32 -10.07
N GLU A 160 -4.49 -3.88 -10.51
CA GLU A 160 -3.24 -4.56 -10.17
C GLU A 160 -2.88 -4.44 -8.68
N GLN A 161 -3.25 -3.39 -7.95
CA GLN A 161 -3.10 -3.36 -6.48
C GLN A 161 -3.94 -4.41 -5.78
N ILE A 162 -5.19 -4.56 -6.22
CA ILE A 162 -6.11 -5.57 -5.67
C ILE A 162 -5.52 -6.95 -5.92
N HIS A 163 -5.00 -7.19 -7.13
CA HIS A 163 -4.37 -8.45 -7.50
C HIS A 163 -3.12 -8.75 -6.65
N LEU A 164 -2.18 -7.79 -6.51
CA LEU A 164 -1.02 -7.95 -5.62
C LEU A 164 -1.44 -8.20 -4.17
N SER A 165 -2.44 -7.47 -3.69
CA SER A 165 -2.97 -7.66 -2.33
C SER A 165 -3.59 -9.05 -2.16
N ARG A 166 -4.22 -9.62 -3.19
CA ARG A 166 -4.71 -11.00 -3.15
C ARG A 166 -3.57 -12.02 -3.05
N VAL A 167 -2.45 -11.80 -3.73
CA VAL A 167 -1.25 -12.65 -3.56
C VAL A 167 -0.72 -12.54 -2.13
N ILE A 168 -0.62 -11.32 -1.58
CA ILE A 168 -0.18 -11.07 -0.19
C ILE A 168 -1.13 -11.72 0.83
N GLU A 169 -2.45 -11.67 0.60
CA GLU A 169 -3.43 -12.36 1.43
C GLU A 169 -3.13 -13.85 1.49
N ARG A 170 -2.90 -14.49 0.34
CA ARG A 170 -2.57 -15.91 0.29
C ARG A 170 -1.25 -16.21 1.01
N MET A 171 -0.22 -15.40 0.81
CA MET A 171 1.06 -15.54 1.54
C MET A 171 0.83 -15.55 3.07
N LEU A 172 0.05 -14.58 3.58
CA LEU A 172 -0.25 -14.42 5.00
C LEU A 172 -1.09 -15.59 5.55
N CYS A 173 -2.07 -16.05 4.78
CA CYS A 173 -3.00 -17.10 5.20
C CYS A 173 -2.44 -18.52 5.04
N THR A 174 -1.46 -18.75 4.16
CA THR A 174 -0.87 -20.08 3.93
C THR A 174 0.51 -20.21 4.56
N LEU A 175 1.54 -19.59 3.97
CA LEU A 175 2.94 -19.83 4.34
C LEU A 175 3.34 -19.17 5.67
N PHE A 176 2.73 -18.05 6.00
CA PHE A 176 3.03 -17.32 7.25
C PHE A 176 2.06 -17.68 8.39
N SER A 177 1.09 -18.57 8.14
CA SER A 177 0.17 -19.02 9.18
C SER A 177 0.90 -19.93 10.18
N PRO A 178 0.89 -19.64 11.49
CA PRO A 178 1.55 -20.47 12.50
C PRO A 178 1.00 -21.89 12.58
N ARG A 179 -0.22 -22.10 12.06
CA ARG A 179 -0.91 -23.40 12.03
C ARG A 179 -0.77 -24.13 10.69
N SER A 180 0.06 -23.64 9.78
CA SER A 180 0.32 -24.35 8.52
C SER A 180 1.06 -25.65 8.82
N ASN A 181 0.34 -26.76 8.96
CA ASN A 181 0.92 -28.09 9.14
C ASN A 181 1.36 -28.68 7.79
N MET A 182 2.05 -27.86 6.99
CA MET A 182 2.52 -28.24 5.66
C MET A 182 3.86 -28.95 5.79
N ASP A 183 4.00 -30.08 5.13
CA ASP A 183 5.29 -30.74 4.99
C ASP A 183 6.24 -29.90 4.11
N GLY A 184 7.54 -30.21 4.15
CA GLY A 184 8.55 -29.45 3.42
C GLY A 184 8.36 -29.46 1.89
N MET A 185 7.71 -30.48 1.33
CA MET A 185 7.39 -30.49 -0.10
C MET A 185 6.20 -29.58 -0.43
N SER A 186 5.10 -29.68 0.30
CA SER A 186 3.93 -28.82 0.07
C SER A 186 4.26 -27.36 0.31
N ARG A 187 5.08 -27.05 1.32
CA ARG A 187 5.53 -25.68 1.60
C ARG A 187 6.30 -25.10 0.42
N ARG A 188 7.23 -25.87 -0.16
CA ARG A 188 7.99 -25.47 -1.36
C ARG A 188 7.08 -25.28 -2.58
N ALA A 189 6.18 -26.23 -2.85
CA ALA A 189 5.23 -26.11 -3.95
C ALA A 189 4.33 -24.86 -3.84
N CYS A 190 3.90 -24.52 -2.62
CA CYS A 190 3.15 -23.30 -2.36
C CYS A 190 4.00 -22.03 -2.56
N LEU A 191 5.26 -22.03 -2.12
CA LEU A 191 6.21 -20.95 -2.37
C LEU A 191 6.44 -20.72 -3.86
N ASP A 192 6.66 -21.79 -4.63
CA ASP A 192 6.83 -21.72 -6.09
C ASP A 192 5.58 -21.17 -6.77
N THR A 193 4.40 -21.63 -6.34
CA THR A 193 3.11 -21.12 -6.85
C THR A 193 2.97 -19.61 -6.62
N LEU A 194 3.28 -19.13 -5.41
CA LEU A 194 3.20 -17.72 -5.06
C LEU A 194 4.26 -16.88 -5.82
N ASN A 195 5.47 -17.40 -6.00
CA ASN A 195 6.50 -16.76 -6.82
C ASN A 195 6.06 -16.62 -8.29
N ILE A 196 5.43 -17.65 -8.86
CA ILE A 196 4.87 -17.60 -10.22
C ILE A 196 3.79 -16.52 -10.31
N GLU A 197 2.92 -16.40 -9.31
CA GLU A 197 1.87 -15.38 -9.28
C GLU A 197 2.44 -13.96 -9.18
N LEU A 198 3.46 -13.74 -8.34
CA LEU A 198 4.18 -12.47 -8.28
C LEU A 198 4.84 -12.10 -9.63
N CYS A 199 5.46 -13.07 -10.30
CA CYS A 199 6.04 -12.87 -11.62
C CYS A 199 4.97 -12.53 -12.68
N ARG A 200 3.83 -13.22 -12.66
CA ARG A 200 2.69 -12.93 -13.54
C ARG A 200 2.13 -11.53 -13.31
N TRP A 201 1.98 -11.14 -12.04
CA TRP A 201 1.55 -9.79 -11.68
C TRP A 201 2.52 -8.74 -12.25
N LYS A 202 3.84 -8.94 -12.08
CA LYS A 202 4.85 -8.01 -12.61
C LYS A 202 4.78 -7.89 -14.13
N ALA A 203 4.54 -8.99 -14.84
CA ALA A 203 4.41 -9.01 -16.30
C ALA A 203 3.07 -8.43 -16.82
N ALA A 204 2.04 -8.35 -15.97
CA ALA A 204 0.73 -7.79 -16.32
C ALA A 204 0.66 -6.27 -16.12
N LEU A 205 1.69 -5.66 -15.53
CA LEU A 205 1.75 -4.22 -15.30
C LEU A 205 1.70 -3.46 -16.64
N PRO A 206 0.91 -2.38 -16.74
CA PRO A 206 0.99 -1.48 -17.90
C PRO A 206 2.39 -0.89 -18.01
N GLY A 207 2.92 -0.67 -19.23
CA GLY A 207 4.32 -0.24 -19.40
C GLY A 207 4.75 1.03 -18.64
N ARG A 208 3.84 1.99 -18.40
CA ARG A 208 4.13 3.18 -17.56
C ARG A 208 4.14 2.89 -16.05
N ALA A 209 3.77 1.68 -15.64
CA ALA A 209 3.77 1.18 -14.28
C ALA A 209 5.00 0.35 -13.93
N GLU A 210 5.76 -0.07 -14.95
CA GLU A 210 6.91 -0.92 -14.77
C GLU A 210 8.07 -0.12 -14.16
N TRP A 211 8.64 -0.65 -13.10
CA TRP A 211 9.87 -0.10 -12.53
C TRP A 211 11.05 -0.42 -13.44
N ASN A 212 11.76 0.62 -13.88
CA ASN A 212 13.01 0.50 -14.62
C ASN A 212 14.17 1.14 -13.86
N LYS A 213 15.05 0.30 -13.32
CA LYS A 213 16.22 0.71 -12.55
C LYS A 213 17.28 1.49 -13.34
N TYR A 214 17.23 1.42 -14.68
CA TYR A 214 18.20 2.07 -15.57
C TYR A 214 17.73 3.45 -16.05
N GLU A 215 16.56 3.92 -15.61
CA GLU A 215 16.13 5.28 -15.88
C GLU A 215 17.06 6.29 -15.17
N PRO A 216 17.32 7.46 -15.80
CA PRO A 216 18.04 8.54 -15.15
C PRO A 216 17.46 8.92 -13.79
N ILE A 217 18.32 9.34 -12.86
CA ILE A 217 17.90 9.73 -11.51
C ILE A 217 16.96 10.95 -11.51
N ASP A 218 17.01 11.76 -12.56
CA ASP A 218 16.16 12.94 -12.74
C ASP A 218 14.81 12.60 -13.40
N THR A 219 14.61 11.37 -13.88
CA THR A 219 13.32 10.91 -14.38
C THR A 219 12.30 10.99 -13.25
N PRO A 220 11.23 11.80 -13.37
CA PRO A 220 10.36 12.11 -12.26
C PRO A 220 9.80 10.83 -11.63
N LEU A 221 10.24 10.54 -10.41
CA LEU A 221 9.60 9.62 -9.49
C LEU A 221 8.46 10.42 -8.87
N ILE A 222 7.23 10.16 -9.27
CA ILE A 222 6.09 10.87 -8.70
C ILE A 222 5.85 10.28 -7.30
N PRO A 223 6.17 11.00 -6.22
CA PRO A 223 6.10 10.45 -4.87
C PRO A 223 4.84 10.91 -4.22
N SER A 224 4.30 9.98 -3.48
CA SER A 224 2.99 10.15 -2.94
C SER A 224 3.09 10.35 -1.44
N VAL A 225 2.53 11.45 -0.93
CA VAL A 225 2.50 11.73 0.52
C VAL A 225 1.19 11.24 1.11
N ALA A 226 1.29 10.22 1.97
CA ALA A 226 0.32 9.48 2.80
C ALA A 226 -1.11 9.10 2.32
N MET A 227 -1.47 7.85 2.63
CA MET A 227 -2.83 7.33 2.84
C MET A 227 -3.58 8.09 3.98
N LEU A 228 -3.66 9.41 3.89
CA LEU A 228 -4.22 10.29 4.91
C LEU A 228 -5.25 11.21 4.27
N GLN A 229 -6.38 10.61 3.85
CA GLN A 229 -7.72 11.22 3.75
C GLN A 229 -8.62 10.29 2.93
N SER A 230 -9.31 9.36 3.59
CA SER A 230 -10.41 8.62 2.95
C SER A 230 -11.68 9.51 2.84
N VAL A 231 -11.55 10.51 1.95
CA VAL A 231 -12.53 11.18 1.06
C VAL A 231 -13.64 12.01 1.74
N PRO A 232 -13.78 13.34 1.51
CA PRO A 232 -13.92 13.91 0.17
C PRO A 232 -13.29 15.29 0.01
N SER A 233 -12.13 15.30 -0.62
CA SER A 233 -11.99 16.10 -1.82
C SER A 233 -11.13 15.29 -2.76
N PHE A 234 -11.82 14.61 -3.68
CA PHE A 234 -11.35 14.39 -5.05
C PHE A 234 -10.00 13.66 -5.19
N ILE A 235 -10.15 12.34 -5.16
CA ILE A 235 -9.46 11.25 -5.85
C ILE A 235 -7.94 11.00 -5.74
N LEU A 236 -7.76 9.75 -5.31
CA LEU A 236 -6.67 8.80 -5.29
C LEU A 236 -5.95 8.56 -6.66
N SER A 237 -5.85 9.52 -7.58
CA SER A 237 -5.44 9.22 -8.97
C SER A 237 -3.98 9.50 -9.37
N VAL A 238 -3.02 9.80 -8.49
CA VAL A 238 -1.62 10.07 -8.96
C VAL A 238 -0.52 9.44 -8.09
N ARG A 239 -0.82 8.28 -7.48
CA ARG A 239 0.02 7.75 -6.39
C ARG A 239 0.58 6.34 -6.60
N LEU A 240 0.15 5.68 -7.66
CA LEU A 240 0.19 4.22 -7.73
C LEU A 240 1.59 3.68 -8.06
N LEU A 241 2.43 4.36 -8.85
CA LEU A 241 3.62 3.72 -9.42
C LEU A 241 4.68 3.28 -8.41
N THR A 242 5.10 4.15 -7.48
CA THR A 242 6.15 3.81 -6.50
C THR A 242 5.69 2.86 -5.42
N ASP A 243 4.42 2.98 -5.00
CA ASP A 243 3.89 2.22 -3.87
C ASP A 243 3.71 0.73 -4.24
N HIS A 244 3.43 0.40 -5.51
CA HIS A 244 3.28 -1.01 -5.92
C HIS A 244 4.63 -1.69 -6.10
N SER A 245 5.62 -1.01 -6.68
CA SER A 245 6.96 -1.58 -6.83
C SER A 245 7.57 -1.85 -5.46
N LEU A 246 7.49 -0.89 -4.53
CA LEU A 246 7.95 -1.09 -3.15
C LEU A 246 7.20 -2.23 -2.45
N LEU A 247 5.87 -2.29 -2.58
CA LEU A 247 5.07 -3.37 -1.99
C LEU A 247 5.42 -4.74 -2.60
N PHE A 248 5.57 -4.82 -3.92
CA PHE A 248 5.99 -6.02 -4.64
C PHE A 248 7.34 -6.52 -4.16
N HIS A 249 8.37 -5.66 -4.16
CA HIS A 249 9.72 -6.04 -3.76
C HIS A 249 9.74 -6.45 -2.28
N SER A 250 9.00 -5.74 -1.42
CA SER A 250 8.91 -6.09 0.00
C SER A 250 8.19 -7.42 0.22
N ALA A 251 7.10 -7.69 -0.51
CA ALA A 251 6.39 -8.96 -0.47
C ALA A 251 7.27 -10.11 -0.99
N ARG A 252 8.03 -9.88 -2.08
CA ARG A 252 8.93 -10.87 -2.65
C ARG A 252 10.09 -11.22 -1.71
N ILE A 253 10.65 -10.24 -1.01
CA ILE A 253 11.63 -10.49 0.06
C ILE A 253 10.96 -11.31 1.18
N ALA A 254 9.83 -10.86 1.71
CA ALA A 254 9.14 -11.55 2.80
C ALA A 254 8.80 -13.01 2.46
N LEU A 255 8.36 -13.28 1.24
CA LEU A 255 8.03 -14.63 0.75
C LEU A 255 9.22 -15.58 0.75
N ASN A 256 10.39 -15.08 0.32
CA ASN A 256 11.55 -15.92 0.01
C ASN A 256 12.61 -15.93 1.11
N PHE A 257 12.52 -15.03 2.09
CA PHE A 257 13.58 -14.82 3.07
C PHE A 257 13.89 -16.07 3.91
N ASP A 258 12.86 -16.73 4.45
CA ASP A 258 13.06 -17.92 5.30
C ASP A 258 13.65 -19.08 4.50
N GLN A 259 13.22 -19.28 3.26
CA GLN A 259 13.79 -20.31 2.38
C GLN A 259 15.26 -19.99 2.06
N ALA A 260 15.58 -18.72 1.80
CA ALA A 260 16.94 -18.26 1.50
C ALA A 260 17.92 -18.39 2.69
N LEU A 261 17.43 -18.52 3.93
CA LEU A 261 18.25 -18.79 5.11
C LEU A 261 18.61 -20.27 5.31
N SER A 262 18.02 -21.19 4.54
CA SER A 262 18.25 -22.62 4.70
C SER A 262 19.74 -22.96 4.55
N SER A 263 20.29 -23.70 5.51
CA SER A 263 21.74 -23.94 5.66
C SER A 263 22.34 -24.91 4.63
N LEU A 264 21.51 -25.64 3.89
CA LEU A 264 21.94 -26.57 2.83
C LEU A 264 21.49 -26.00 1.48
N PRO A 265 22.40 -25.41 0.69
CA PRO A 265 22.02 -24.71 -0.54
C PRO A 265 21.57 -25.70 -1.62
N THR A 266 20.27 -25.87 -1.76
CA THR A 266 19.66 -26.44 -2.98
C THR A 266 19.52 -25.36 -4.06
N ALA A 267 19.30 -25.75 -5.32
CA ALA A 267 19.03 -24.79 -6.39
C ALA A 267 17.83 -23.88 -6.09
N ALA A 268 16.84 -24.35 -5.33
CA ALA A 268 15.67 -23.57 -4.92
C ALA A 268 16.02 -22.51 -3.85
N ASP A 269 16.94 -22.83 -2.94
CA ASP A 269 17.43 -21.87 -1.93
C ASP A 269 18.21 -20.73 -2.58
N GLN A 270 19.02 -21.07 -3.58
CA GLN A 270 19.76 -20.10 -4.37
C GLN A 270 18.81 -19.17 -5.14
N ALA A 271 17.76 -19.69 -5.77
CA ALA A 271 16.74 -18.86 -6.42
C ALA A 271 16.02 -17.92 -5.44
N SER A 272 15.67 -18.42 -4.25
CA SER A 272 15.04 -17.62 -3.18
C SER A 272 15.96 -16.48 -2.72
N ARG A 273 17.26 -16.77 -2.59
CA ARG A 273 18.30 -15.78 -2.26
C ARG A 273 18.41 -14.71 -3.33
N GLU A 274 18.45 -15.09 -4.60
CA GLU A 274 18.49 -14.17 -5.73
C GLU A 274 17.25 -13.26 -5.78
N TYR A 275 16.06 -13.81 -5.51
CA TYR A 275 14.82 -13.02 -5.43
C TYR A 275 14.86 -11.96 -4.32
N CYS A 276 15.42 -12.29 -3.16
CA CYS A 276 15.57 -11.35 -2.06
C CYS A 276 16.57 -10.25 -2.41
N LEU A 277 17.76 -10.62 -2.90
CA LEU A 277 18.84 -9.66 -3.21
C LEU A 277 18.47 -8.73 -4.36
N SER A 278 17.94 -9.28 -5.46
CA SER A 278 17.47 -8.46 -6.59
C SER A 278 16.37 -7.47 -6.15
N SER A 279 15.46 -7.89 -5.27
CA SER A 279 14.41 -7.00 -4.77
C SER A 279 14.96 -5.93 -3.82
N ALA A 280 15.97 -6.26 -3.02
CA ALA A 280 16.64 -5.31 -2.14
C ALA A 280 17.40 -4.24 -2.93
N GLU A 281 18.08 -4.64 -4.02
CA GLU A 281 18.76 -3.71 -4.95
C GLU A 281 17.77 -2.75 -5.63
N ASP A 282 16.61 -3.26 -6.06
CA ASP A 282 15.55 -2.44 -6.64
C ASP A 282 15.00 -1.44 -5.61
N ILE A 283 14.74 -1.86 -4.37
CA ILE A 283 14.34 -0.96 -3.27
C ILE A 283 15.40 0.11 -3.02
N ALA A 284 16.69 -0.26 -2.98
CA ALA A 284 17.78 0.69 -2.80
C ALA A 284 17.85 1.72 -3.95
N SER A 285 17.54 1.29 -5.16
CA SER A 285 17.47 2.16 -6.34
C SER A 285 16.27 3.12 -6.29
N ILE A 286 15.09 2.61 -5.90
CA ILE A 286 13.89 3.44 -5.65
C ILE A 286 14.18 4.47 -4.55
N LEU A 287 14.80 4.05 -3.45
CA LEU A 287 15.16 4.93 -2.34
C LEU A 287 16.10 6.06 -2.77
N ARG A 288 17.15 5.74 -3.52
CA ARG A 288 18.10 6.75 -4.03
C ARG A 288 17.40 7.79 -4.89
N ARG A 289 16.53 7.35 -5.81
CA ARG A 289 15.75 8.24 -6.68
C ARG A 289 14.76 9.09 -5.87
N TYR A 290 14.06 8.49 -4.92
CA TYR A 290 13.12 9.19 -4.04
C TYR A 290 13.83 10.25 -3.19
N ARG A 291 14.94 9.88 -2.56
CA ARG A 291 15.76 10.76 -1.73
C ARG A 291 16.29 11.95 -2.52
N HIS A 292 16.81 11.73 -3.72
CA HIS A 292 17.33 12.78 -4.60
C HIS A 292 16.27 13.81 -4.95
N GLN A 293 15.09 13.35 -5.34
CA GLN A 293 14.07 14.24 -5.88
C GLN A 293 13.19 14.90 -4.80
N HIS A 294 12.97 14.24 -3.65
CA HIS A 294 11.94 14.65 -2.67
C HIS A 294 12.43 14.71 -1.23
N GLY A 295 13.66 14.27 -0.97
CA GLY A 295 14.16 14.02 0.38
C GLY A 295 13.41 12.88 1.08
N LEU A 296 13.78 12.59 2.33
CA LEU A 296 13.19 11.49 3.10
C LEU A 296 12.25 11.93 4.22
N ARG A 297 12.08 13.25 4.41
CA ARG A 297 11.23 13.81 5.47
C ARG A 297 9.77 13.37 5.35
N HIS A 298 9.25 13.14 4.15
CA HIS A 298 7.85 12.72 3.97
C HIS A 298 7.75 11.35 3.28
N ALA A 299 8.77 10.51 3.45
CA ALA A 299 8.80 9.14 2.96
C ALA A 299 7.50 8.39 3.31
N PRO A 300 6.90 7.62 2.40
CA PRO A 300 5.71 6.83 2.74
C PRO A 300 6.10 5.66 3.65
N LEU A 301 5.15 5.18 4.47
CA LEU A 301 5.35 4.05 5.37
C LEU A 301 5.90 2.79 4.65
N ILE A 302 5.41 2.52 3.43
CA ILE A 302 5.90 1.39 2.62
C ILE A 302 7.37 1.52 2.22
N LEU A 303 7.88 2.74 2.05
CA LEU A 303 9.31 2.96 1.80
C LEU A 303 10.12 2.61 3.05
N VAL A 304 9.67 3.03 4.24
CA VAL A 304 10.32 2.66 5.51
C VAL A 304 10.38 1.14 5.65
N TYR A 305 9.25 0.46 5.46
CA TYR A 305 9.17 -1.01 5.50
C TYR A 305 10.11 -1.67 4.48
N GLY A 306 10.05 -1.23 3.21
CA GLY A 306 10.89 -1.77 2.16
C GLY A 306 12.38 -1.61 2.47
N VAL A 307 12.79 -0.45 3.00
CA VAL A 307 14.18 -0.21 3.39
C VAL A 307 14.63 -1.12 4.53
N VAL A 308 13.76 -1.39 5.51
CA VAL A 308 14.03 -2.38 6.57
C VAL A 308 14.22 -3.78 5.97
N GLN A 309 13.31 -4.23 5.11
CA GLN A 309 13.39 -5.54 4.45
C GLN A 309 14.63 -5.67 3.56
N ALA A 310 14.94 -4.64 2.77
CA ALA A 310 16.12 -4.60 1.91
C ALA A 310 17.43 -4.61 2.73
N SER A 311 17.49 -3.82 3.81
CA SER A 311 18.65 -3.79 4.72
C SER A 311 18.90 -5.15 5.34
N ARG A 312 17.83 -5.83 5.79
CA ARG A 312 17.89 -7.18 6.34
C ARG A 312 18.37 -8.20 5.31
N ALA A 313 17.79 -8.18 4.10
CA ALA A 313 18.21 -9.06 3.01
C ALA A 313 19.69 -8.87 2.65
N MET A 314 20.14 -7.63 2.47
CA MET A 314 21.54 -7.34 2.13
C MET A 314 22.51 -7.70 3.27
N ASN A 315 22.16 -7.46 4.53
CA ASN A 315 23.01 -7.81 5.68
C ASN A 315 23.14 -9.33 5.88
N THR A 316 22.07 -10.09 5.62
CA THR A 316 22.03 -11.52 5.97
C THR A 316 22.40 -12.40 4.80
N LEU A 317 21.94 -12.05 3.60
CA LEU A 317 22.08 -12.83 2.37
C LEU A 317 23.04 -12.18 1.37
N GLY A 318 23.41 -10.91 1.55
CA GLY A 318 24.19 -10.15 0.57
C GLY A 318 25.55 -9.74 1.12
N VAL A 319 26.01 -8.58 0.64
CA VAL A 319 27.21 -7.92 1.15
C VAL A 319 26.76 -6.89 2.20
N PRO A 320 27.13 -7.03 3.49
CA PRO A 320 26.68 -6.12 4.55
C PRO A 320 27.03 -4.64 4.32
N ALA A 321 28.10 -4.35 3.58
CA ALA A 321 28.49 -2.99 3.22
C ALA A 321 27.41 -2.27 2.38
N GLU A 322 26.64 -2.99 1.57
CA GLU A 322 25.58 -2.43 0.73
C GLU A 322 24.33 -2.04 1.52
N ALA A 323 24.15 -2.58 2.74
CA ALA A 323 23.05 -2.20 3.62
C ALA A 323 23.31 -0.88 4.38
N GLN A 324 24.57 -0.41 4.47
CA GLN A 324 24.92 0.80 5.22
C GLN A 324 24.17 2.06 4.75
N PRO A 325 24.08 2.36 3.44
CA PRO A 325 23.31 3.51 2.95
C PRO A 325 21.82 3.43 3.29
N LEU A 326 21.25 2.22 3.31
CA LEU A 326 19.86 1.98 3.68
C LEU A 326 19.62 2.26 5.17
N MET A 327 20.53 1.81 6.03
CA MET A 327 20.51 2.09 7.47
C MET A 327 20.65 3.59 7.78
N GLN A 328 21.47 4.31 7.00
CA GLN A 328 21.58 5.77 7.11
C GLN A 328 20.27 6.45 6.72
N ALA A 329 19.66 6.04 5.61
CA ALA A 329 18.39 6.58 5.13
C ALA A 329 17.24 6.37 6.13
N LEU A 330 17.21 5.27 6.88
CA LEU A 330 16.25 5.08 7.98
C LEU A 330 16.41 6.13 9.08
N GLY A 331 17.65 6.53 9.39
CA GLY A 331 17.92 7.63 10.31
C GLY A 331 17.37 8.97 9.82
N GLU A 332 17.35 9.21 8.50
CA GLU A 332 16.73 10.41 7.93
C GLU A 332 15.20 10.35 7.97
N CYS A 333 14.62 9.16 7.78
CA CYS A 333 13.18 8.91 7.94
C CYS A 333 12.71 9.09 9.39
N ALA A 334 13.59 8.84 10.38
CA ALA A 334 13.28 8.91 11.81
C ALA A 334 12.70 10.25 12.27
N VAL A 335 13.08 11.36 11.59
CA VAL A 335 12.55 12.70 11.87
C VAL A 335 11.02 12.75 11.79
N THR A 336 10.43 11.94 10.92
CA THR A 336 8.97 11.89 10.72
C THR A 336 8.36 10.59 11.24
N TRP A 337 9.10 9.49 11.14
CA TRP A 337 8.65 8.17 11.51
C TRP A 337 9.48 7.67 12.69
N ASN A 338 8.97 7.84 13.92
CA ASN A 338 9.57 7.21 15.10
C ASN A 338 9.71 5.68 14.93
N LEU A 339 8.81 5.08 14.14
CA LEU A 339 8.94 3.69 13.70
C LEU A 339 10.29 3.38 13.01
N ALA A 340 10.81 4.30 12.20
CA ALA A 340 12.10 4.11 11.51
C ALA A 340 13.28 4.15 12.48
N GLU A 341 13.20 4.96 13.55
CA GLU A 341 14.18 4.98 14.63
C GLU A 341 14.18 3.63 15.38
N GLN A 342 13.00 3.18 15.81
CA GLN A 342 12.83 1.88 16.45
C GLN A 342 13.33 0.74 15.57
N ALA A 343 13.01 0.76 14.27
CA ALA A 343 13.49 -0.23 13.29
C ALA A 343 15.02 -0.30 13.25
N LYS A 344 15.67 0.87 13.23
CA LYS A 344 17.12 0.99 13.16
C LYS A 344 17.77 0.46 14.42
N GLU A 345 17.28 0.84 15.60
CA GLU A 345 17.79 0.34 16.89
C GLU A 345 17.68 -1.17 16.99
N LEU A 346 16.51 -1.69 16.61
CA LEU A 346 16.22 -3.11 16.57
C LEU A 346 17.22 -3.87 15.67
N MET A 347 17.47 -3.40 14.46
CA MET A 347 18.43 -4.03 13.54
C MET A 347 19.87 -4.00 14.07
N VAL A 348 20.25 -2.97 14.85
CA VAL A 348 21.56 -2.90 15.51
C VAL A 348 21.64 -3.89 16.68
N GLN A 349 20.56 -4.04 17.45
CA GLN A 349 20.54 -4.86 18.67
C GLN A 349 20.51 -6.37 18.42
N LYS A 350 19.68 -6.89 17.50
CA LYS A 350 19.49 -8.35 17.37
C LYS A 350 20.56 -9.06 16.52
N GLY A 351 21.43 -8.34 15.82
CA GLY A 351 22.22 -8.95 14.74
C GLY A 351 21.33 -9.54 13.64
N ALA A 352 21.90 -9.82 12.47
CA ALA A 352 21.15 -10.12 11.24
C ALA A 352 20.31 -11.44 11.24
N GLY A 353 20.18 -12.17 12.36
CA GLY A 353 19.85 -13.60 12.34
C GLY A 353 18.67 -14.11 13.17
N GLN A 354 17.91 -13.29 13.92
CA GLN A 354 16.77 -13.80 14.72
C GLN A 354 15.43 -13.15 14.39
N GLY A 355 14.39 -13.98 14.38
CA GLY A 355 13.01 -13.71 13.97
C GLY A 355 12.52 -12.30 14.26
N TRP A 356 12.29 -11.57 13.18
CA TRP A 356 11.61 -10.29 13.17
C TRP A 356 10.12 -10.55 12.90
N GLU A 357 9.38 -10.84 13.95
CA GLU A 357 8.00 -10.34 14.01
C GLU A 357 8.10 -8.90 14.53
N ILE A 358 7.31 -8.00 13.96
CA ILE A 358 7.13 -6.60 14.36
C ILE A 358 8.06 -5.60 13.65
N LEU A 359 8.39 -5.82 12.37
CA LEU A 359 8.40 -4.74 11.39
C LEU A 359 8.33 -5.16 9.92
#